data_AF-A0A7X8RN96-F1
#
_entry.id   AF-A0A7X8RN96-F1
#
_cell.length_a   1.000
_cell.length_b   1.000
_cell.length_c   1.000
_cell.angle_alpha   90.00
_cell.angle_beta   90.00
_cell.angle_gamma   90.00
#
_symmetry.space_group_name_H-M   'P 1'
#
loop_
_entity.id
_entity.type
_entity.pdbx_description
1 polymer ?
#
loop_
_entity_poly.entity_id
_entity_poly.type
_entity_poly.pdbx_seq_one_letter_code
_entity_poly.pdbx_strand_id
1 'polypeptide(L)'
;MKRLFLLTTFLIGNLLFANEHSELLNDCTDIFIKMDKATIEFENTIKTNSNIDNLNISIKKYNDLIVLYSINNLLKYTKSENEEIKNISKDLSNLLSDLVKNNNAFLNSFLNTKPSKLEITENVNKLIQENKLSTQFFNQISLRLINAILKENNTKNKRTQYLKISHKEKLDISKKIKSTYKKSIKRGLKKTLKDDNTTWFEKSLIMIYDFFNIKVDWVYETKL
;
A
#
# COMPACT_ATOMS: atom_id res chain seq x y z
N MET A 1 32.14 44.25 2.15
CA MET A 1 30.70 44.44 2.40
C MET A 1 30.03 44.76 1.07
N LYS A 2 29.14 43.87 0.59
CA LYS A 2 28.08 44.00 -0.45
C LYS A 2 28.00 42.72 -1.30
N ARG A 3 27.01 41.93 -0.88
CA ARG A 3 26.33 40.78 -1.48
C ARG A 3 26.42 40.68 -3.01
N LEU A 4 26.75 39.49 -3.51
CA LEU A 4 26.05 38.92 -4.66
C LEU A 4 25.65 37.48 -4.33
N PHE A 5 24.47 37.39 -3.73
CA PHE A 5 23.69 36.19 -3.45
C PHE A 5 22.85 35.97 -4.72
N LEU A 6 23.22 35.04 -5.61
CA LEU A 6 22.37 34.62 -6.74
C LEU A 6 23.06 33.51 -7.55
N LEU A 7 22.95 32.26 -7.08
CA LEU A 7 23.01 31.05 -7.95
C LEU A 7 22.61 29.77 -7.18
N THR A 8 21.71 29.89 -6.20
CA THR A 8 21.09 28.74 -5.50
C THR A 8 19.61 28.56 -5.83
N THR A 9 19.11 29.23 -6.87
CA THR A 9 17.72 29.11 -7.32
C THR A 9 17.67 29.07 -8.83
N PHE A 10 17.90 27.88 -9.40
CA PHE A 10 17.20 27.32 -10.57
C PHE A 10 18.00 26.10 -11.05
N LEU A 11 17.29 25.03 -11.44
CA LEU A 11 17.80 23.90 -12.23
C LEU A 11 18.49 22.72 -11.48
N ILE A 12 17.79 22.11 -10.52
CA ILE A 12 17.46 20.66 -10.63
C ILE A 12 16.00 20.46 -10.18
N GLY A 13 15.11 21.30 -10.71
CA GLY A 13 13.68 21.03 -10.84
C GLY A 13 13.42 20.25 -12.13
N ASN A 14 14.23 19.22 -12.41
CA ASN A 14 14.09 18.34 -13.57
C ASN A 14 13.46 16.99 -13.16
N LEU A 15 12.44 17.02 -12.31
CA LEU A 15 11.44 15.96 -12.32
C LEU A 15 10.45 16.33 -13.41
N LEU A 16 10.74 15.86 -14.62
CA LEU A 16 9.83 15.77 -15.76
C LEU A 16 8.40 15.53 -15.26
N PHE A 17 7.55 16.57 -15.26
CA PHE A 17 6.11 16.59 -14.98
C PHE A 17 5.51 15.23 -14.59
N ALA A 18 5.87 14.73 -13.42
CA ALA A 18 5.39 13.44 -12.98
C ALA A 18 4.01 13.68 -12.38
N ASN A 19 3.01 13.01 -12.94
CA ASN A 19 1.66 13.16 -12.46
C ASN A 19 1.57 12.57 -11.05
N GLU A 20 1.34 13.42 -10.06
CA GLU A 20 1.33 13.04 -8.65
C GLU A 20 0.32 11.91 -8.35
N HIS A 21 -0.79 11.85 -9.09
CA HIS A 21 -1.76 10.75 -8.99
C HIS A 21 -1.15 9.42 -9.45
N SER A 22 -0.37 9.45 -10.53
CA SER A 22 0.34 8.27 -11.03
C SER A 22 1.48 7.86 -10.10
N GLU A 23 2.23 8.82 -9.56
CA GLU A 23 3.29 8.51 -8.58
C GLU A 23 2.72 7.85 -7.34
N LEU A 24 1.66 8.45 -6.75
CA LEU A 24 1.01 7.91 -5.56
C LEU A 24 0.49 6.49 -5.82
N LEU A 25 -0.21 6.30 -6.94
CA LEU A 25 -0.74 4.99 -7.29
C LEU A 25 0.38 3.94 -7.47
N ASN A 26 1.49 4.34 -8.10
CA ASN A 26 2.64 3.45 -8.27
C ASN A 26 3.27 3.09 -6.93
N ASP A 27 3.52 4.06 -6.06
CA ASP A 27 4.14 3.83 -4.76
C ASP A 27 3.25 3.00 -3.83
N CYS A 28 1.94 3.28 -3.80
CA CYS A 28 0.98 2.46 -3.07
C CYS A 28 0.94 1.03 -3.62
N THR A 29 1.01 0.86 -4.93
CA THR A 29 1.11 -0.48 -5.56
C THR A 29 2.36 -1.21 -5.07
N ASP A 30 3.51 -0.54 -5.04
CA ASP A 30 4.77 -1.14 -4.58
C ASP A 30 4.75 -1.45 -3.08
N ILE A 31 4.15 -0.57 -2.27
CA ILE A 31 3.93 -0.80 -0.84
C ILE A 31 3.07 -2.05 -0.65
N PHE A 32 1.93 -2.17 -1.33
CA PHE A 32 1.04 -3.30 -1.13
C PHE A 32 1.71 -4.62 -1.56
N ILE A 33 2.47 -4.63 -2.66
CA ILE A 33 3.20 -5.83 -3.10
C ILE A 33 4.25 -6.26 -2.07
N LYS A 34 5.00 -5.31 -1.50
CA LYS A 34 6.01 -5.65 -0.49
C LYS A 34 5.37 -6.09 0.81
N MET A 35 4.32 -5.40 1.25
CA MET A 35 3.60 -5.73 2.46
C MET A 35 2.94 -7.10 2.36
N ASP A 36 2.32 -7.44 1.23
CA ASP A 36 1.74 -8.75 0.98
C ASP A 36 2.74 -9.89 1.26
N LYS A 37 3.90 -9.83 0.61
CA LYS A 37 4.98 -10.82 0.79
C LYS A 37 5.46 -10.88 2.24
N ALA A 38 5.70 -9.71 2.83
CA ALA A 38 6.23 -9.61 4.18
C ALA A 38 5.23 -10.10 5.24
N THR A 39 3.94 -9.85 5.07
CA THR A 39 2.89 -10.34 5.96
C THR A 39 2.81 -11.87 5.90
N ILE A 40 2.88 -12.47 4.71
CA ILE A 40 2.87 -13.93 4.56
C ILE A 40 4.09 -14.54 5.26
N GLU A 41 5.29 -14.00 5.02
CA GLU A 41 6.52 -14.47 5.67
C GLU A 41 6.47 -14.30 7.19
N PHE A 42 6.02 -13.13 7.65
CA PHE A 42 5.86 -12.80 9.06
C PHE A 42 4.91 -13.77 9.76
N GLU A 43 3.69 -13.95 9.24
CA GLU A 43 2.70 -14.84 9.83
C GLU A 43 3.18 -16.28 9.90
N ASN A 44 3.81 -16.79 8.84
CA ASN A 44 4.36 -18.15 8.82
C ASN A 44 5.46 -18.33 9.88
N THR A 45 6.31 -17.32 10.04
CA THR A 45 7.40 -17.34 11.01
C THR A 45 6.89 -17.31 12.44
N ILE A 46 5.95 -16.41 12.76
CA ILE A 46 5.48 -16.28 14.14
C ILE A 46 4.54 -17.41 14.57
N LYS A 47 3.75 -18.00 13.65
CA LYS A 47 2.86 -19.15 13.95
C LYS A 47 3.63 -20.41 14.33
N THR A 48 4.83 -20.58 13.79
CA THR A 48 5.63 -21.80 13.97
C THR A 48 6.68 -21.66 15.06
N ASN A 49 6.90 -20.45 15.58
CA ASN A 49 7.95 -20.14 16.53
C ASN A 49 7.39 -19.84 17.93
N SER A 50 7.91 -20.52 18.94
CA SER A 50 7.55 -20.27 20.35
C SER A 50 8.72 -19.71 21.17
N ASN A 51 9.85 -19.43 20.52
CA ASN A 51 10.99 -18.78 21.15
C ASN A 51 10.84 -17.25 21.02
N ILE A 52 10.83 -16.56 22.17
CA ILE A 52 10.57 -15.12 22.27
C ILE A 52 11.62 -14.29 21.52
N ASP A 53 12.90 -14.66 21.57
CA ASP A 53 13.96 -13.90 20.89
C ASP A 53 13.79 -13.94 19.36
N ASN A 54 13.43 -15.10 18.82
CA ASN A 54 13.15 -15.23 17.39
C ASN A 54 11.87 -14.50 16.97
N LEU A 55 10.85 -14.48 17.83
CA LEU A 55 9.63 -13.68 17.61
C LEU A 55 9.98 -12.19 17.59
N ASN A 56 10.80 -11.72 18.52
CA ASN A 56 11.27 -10.33 18.59
C ASN A 56 12.01 -9.91 17.31
N ILE A 57 12.91 -10.76 16.81
CA ILE A 57 13.63 -10.51 15.55
C ILE A 57 12.67 -10.41 14.37
N SER A 58 11.70 -11.32 14.29
CA SER A 58 10.75 -11.40 13.18
C SER A 58 9.82 -10.17 13.15
N ILE A 59 9.33 -9.77 14.32
CA ILE A 59 8.50 -8.57 14.49
C ILE A 59 9.29 -7.31 14.14
N LYS A 60 10.53 -7.20 14.62
CA LYS A 60 11.37 -6.04 14.32
C LYS A 60 11.62 -5.90 12.82
N LYS A 61 11.97 -7.00 12.13
CA LYS A 61 12.15 -6.99 10.67
C LYS A 61 10.91 -6.53 9.92
N TYR A 62 9.73 -6.99 10.35
CA TYR A 62 8.46 -6.59 9.75
C TYR A 62 8.15 -5.10 10.00
N ASN A 63 8.37 -4.61 11.23
CA ASN A 63 8.23 -3.20 11.58
C ASN A 63 9.21 -2.30 10.82
N ASP A 64 10.47 -2.73 10.66
CA ASP A 64 11.49 -2.01 9.90
C ASP A 64 11.06 -1.85 8.44
N LEU A 65 10.46 -2.88 7.83
CA LEU A 65 9.90 -2.75 6.48
C LEU A 65 8.74 -1.73 6.44
N ILE A 66 7.83 -1.77 7.41
CA ILE A 66 6.71 -0.82 7.47
C ILE A 66 7.23 0.63 7.56
N VAL A 67 8.16 0.90 8.47
CA VAL A 67 8.65 2.25 8.74
C VAL A 67 9.62 2.71 7.64
N LEU A 68 10.68 1.94 7.42
CA LEU A 68 11.80 2.39 6.59
C LEU A 68 11.48 2.40 5.11
N TYR A 69 10.60 1.49 4.65
CA TYR A 69 10.18 1.43 3.26
C TYR A 69 8.84 2.13 3.04
N SER A 70 7.79 1.69 3.73
CA SER A 70 6.43 2.11 3.37
C SER A 70 6.10 3.53 3.84
N ILE A 71 6.24 3.83 5.13
CA ILE A 71 5.93 5.16 5.68
C ILE A 71 6.85 6.22 5.08
N ASN A 72 8.15 5.95 4.97
CA ASN A 72 9.10 6.88 4.35
C ASN A 72 8.76 7.20 2.89
N ASN A 73 8.33 6.22 2.09
CA ASN A 73 7.87 6.48 0.71
C ASN A 73 6.64 7.38 0.66
N LEU A 74 5.78 7.36 1.69
CA LEU A 74 4.58 8.18 1.76
C LEU A 74 4.84 9.60 2.26
N LEU A 75 5.95 9.85 2.97
CA LEU A 75 6.28 11.15 3.54
C LEU A 75 6.33 12.26 2.47
N LYS A 76 6.74 11.94 1.24
CA LYS A 76 6.81 12.94 0.17
C LYS A 76 5.45 13.53 -0.21
N TYR A 77 4.36 12.79 -0.01
CA TYR A 77 2.99 13.26 -0.30
C TYR A 77 2.37 14.07 0.83
N THR A 78 3.01 14.15 2.01
CA THR A 78 2.49 14.94 3.15
C THR A 78 2.46 16.44 2.87
N LYS A 79 3.27 16.89 1.91
CA LYS A 79 3.37 18.28 1.44
C LYS A 79 2.68 18.51 0.08
N SER A 80 1.93 17.53 -0.40
CA SER A 80 1.16 17.64 -1.64
C SER A 80 0.20 18.84 -1.58
N GLU A 81 0.10 19.60 -2.67
CA GLU A 81 -0.94 20.62 -2.86
C GLU A 81 -2.31 19.97 -3.15
N ASN A 82 -2.31 18.71 -3.58
CA ASN A 82 -3.53 17.94 -3.79
C ASN A 82 -3.99 17.31 -2.46
N GLU A 83 -5.02 17.90 -1.87
CA GLU A 83 -5.59 17.44 -0.59
C GLU A 83 -6.08 15.99 -0.64
N GLU A 84 -6.55 15.49 -1.78
CA GLU A 84 -6.95 14.08 -1.90
C GLU A 84 -5.73 13.13 -1.77
N ILE A 85 -4.65 13.42 -2.49
CA ILE A 85 -3.38 12.67 -2.44
C ILE A 85 -2.78 12.69 -1.03
N LYS A 86 -2.76 13.87 -0.42
CA LYS A 86 -2.28 14.08 0.95
C LYS A 86 -3.07 13.26 1.96
N ASN A 87 -4.40 13.28 1.86
CA ASN A 87 -5.27 12.54 2.77
C ASN A 87 -5.14 11.02 2.59
N ILE A 88 -5.08 10.52 1.35
CA ILE A 88 -4.86 9.10 1.09
C ILE A 88 -3.52 8.64 1.70
N SER A 89 -2.47 9.43 1.50
CA SER A 89 -1.12 9.12 2.01
C SER A 89 -1.07 9.12 3.54
N LYS A 90 -1.75 10.08 4.18
CA LYS A 90 -1.87 10.16 5.64
C LYS A 90 -2.62 8.95 6.19
N ASP A 91 -3.75 8.59 5.60
CA ASP A 91 -4.56 7.47 6.08
C ASP A 91 -3.81 6.13 5.93
N LEU A 92 -3.12 5.95 4.81
CA LEU A 92 -2.24 4.79 4.62
C LEU A 92 -1.09 4.77 5.65
N SER A 93 -0.46 5.91 5.93
CA SER A 93 0.61 6.02 6.94
C SER A 93 0.09 5.70 8.36
N ASN A 94 -1.15 6.12 8.68
CA ASN A 94 -1.79 5.80 9.96
C ASN A 94 -2.05 4.30 10.09
N LEU A 95 -2.62 3.66 9.06
CA LEU A 95 -2.85 2.21 9.06
C LEU A 95 -1.54 1.43 9.25
N LEU A 96 -0.47 1.83 8.55
CA LEU A 96 0.86 1.25 8.71
C LEU A 96 1.41 1.47 10.13
N SER A 97 1.20 2.67 10.70
CA SER A 97 1.60 2.97 12.08
C SER A 97 0.85 2.13 13.10
N ASP A 98 -0.43 1.85 12.87
CA ASP A 98 -1.23 1.01 13.76
C ASP A 98 -0.74 -0.45 13.75
N LEU A 99 -0.29 -0.97 12.60
CA LEU A 99 0.40 -2.28 12.57
C LEU A 99 1.66 -2.29 13.43
N VAL A 100 2.48 -1.24 13.35
CA VAL A 100 3.68 -1.11 14.19
C VAL A 100 3.32 -1.04 15.67
N LYS A 101 2.26 -0.31 16.04
CA LYS A 101 1.78 -0.24 17.43
C LYS A 101 1.31 -1.60 17.93
N ASN A 102 0.49 -2.33 17.16
CA ASN A 102 0.02 -3.67 17.54
C ASN A 102 1.19 -4.63 17.76
N ASN A 103 2.14 -4.62 16.82
CA ASN A 103 3.36 -5.41 16.90
C ASN A 103 4.20 -5.08 18.15
N ASN A 104 4.38 -3.80 18.46
CA ASN A 104 5.13 -3.38 19.65
C ASN A 104 4.37 -3.67 20.95
N ALA A 105 3.04 -3.57 20.97
CA ALA A 105 2.23 -3.93 22.13
C ALA A 105 2.38 -5.42 22.46
N PHE A 106 2.41 -6.28 21.44
CA PHE A 106 2.74 -7.69 21.61
C PHE A 106 4.16 -7.89 22.17
N LEU A 107 5.18 -7.21 21.66
CA LEU A 107 6.54 -7.33 22.20
C LEU A 107 6.60 -6.95 23.69
N ASN A 108 5.89 -5.87 24.04
CA ASN A 108 5.88 -5.34 25.40
C ASN A 108 5.18 -6.28 26.41
N SER A 109 4.23 -7.13 25.97
CA SER A 109 3.56 -8.06 26.89
C SER A 109 4.50 -9.16 27.43
N PHE A 110 5.67 -9.34 26.82
CA PHE A 110 6.66 -10.34 27.21
C PHE A 110 7.90 -9.79 27.92
N LEU A 111 8.10 -8.47 27.95
CA LEU A 111 9.34 -7.86 28.47
C LEU A 111 9.60 -8.14 29.96
N ASN A 112 8.56 -8.47 30.74
CA ASN A 112 8.66 -8.73 32.18
C ASN A 112 7.96 -10.02 32.62
N THR A 113 7.61 -10.88 31.67
CA THR A 113 6.89 -12.14 31.95
C THR A 113 7.71 -13.33 31.45
N LYS A 114 7.56 -14.48 32.10
CA LYS A 114 8.03 -15.77 31.57
C LYS A 114 6.81 -16.53 31.05
N PRO A 115 6.26 -16.15 29.88
CA PRO A 115 5.05 -16.75 29.37
C PRO A 115 5.30 -18.23 29.08
N SER A 116 4.29 -19.04 29.37
CA SER A 116 4.20 -20.40 28.89
C SER A 116 4.07 -20.44 27.36
N LYS A 117 4.39 -21.59 26.76
CA LYS A 117 4.20 -21.82 25.33
C LYS A 117 2.74 -21.59 24.88
N LEU A 118 1.77 -21.88 25.75
CA LEU A 118 0.36 -21.66 25.49
C LEU A 118 0.04 -20.17 25.40
N GLU A 119 0.49 -19.37 26.38
CA GLU A 119 0.33 -17.91 26.37
C GLU A 119 1.00 -17.25 25.17
N ILE A 120 2.18 -17.73 24.75
CA ILE A 120 2.84 -17.25 23.53
C ILE A 120 1.95 -17.52 22.31
N THR A 121 1.42 -18.74 22.19
CA THR A 121 0.57 -19.14 21.05
C THR A 121 -0.70 -18.31 20.98
N GLU A 122 -1.38 -18.09 22.12
CA GLU A 122 -2.59 -17.28 22.20
C GLU A 122 -2.34 -15.82 21.81
N ASN A 123 -1.27 -15.22 22.33
CA ASN A 123 -0.90 -13.85 21.98
C ASN A 123 -0.49 -13.72 20.51
N VAL A 124 0.19 -14.72 19.94
CA VAL A 124 0.56 -14.73 18.51
C VAL A 124 -0.71 -14.73 17.66
N ASN A 125 -1.68 -15.59 18.00
CA ASN A 125 -2.96 -15.63 17.31
C ASN A 125 -3.72 -14.30 17.42
N LYS A 126 -3.70 -13.67 18.60
CA LYS A 126 -4.28 -12.35 18.82
C LYS A 126 -3.63 -11.29 17.93
N LEU A 127 -2.29 -11.24 17.89
CA LEU A 127 -1.55 -10.31 17.05
C LEU A 127 -1.91 -10.46 15.55
N ILE A 128 -1.99 -11.70 15.07
CA ILE A 128 -2.36 -12.00 13.68
C ILE A 128 -3.78 -11.48 13.39
N GLN A 129 -4.73 -11.71 14.30
CA GLN A 129 -6.11 -11.23 14.12
C GLN A 129 -6.17 -9.69 14.13
N GLU A 130 -5.49 -9.03 15.05
CA GLU A 130 -5.42 -7.57 15.10
C GLU A 130 -4.82 -6.98 13.81
N ASN A 131 -3.72 -7.56 13.32
CA ASN A 131 -3.12 -7.16 12.05
C ASN A 131 -4.03 -7.43 10.84
N LYS A 132 -4.77 -8.55 10.84
CA LYS A 132 -5.77 -8.85 9.80
C LYS A 132 -6.91 -7.84 9.79
N LEU A 133 -7.35 -7.38 10.96
CA LEU A 133 -8.35 -6.31 11.09
C LEU A 133 -7.82 -4.96 10.61
N SER A 134 -6.59 -4.59 10.95
CA SER A 134 -5.97 -3.34 10.47
C SER A 134 -5.76 -3.36 8.95
N THR A 135 -5.30 -4.48 8.40
CA THR A 135 -5.00 -4.58 6.96
C THR A 135 -6.24 -4.59 6.07
N GLN A 136 -7.44 -4.90 6.58
CA GLN A 136 -8.67 -4.86 5.78
C GLN A 136 -9.00 -3.46 5.23
N PHE A 137 -8.55 -2.41 5.91
CA PHE A 137 -8.78 -1.02 5.51
C PHE A 137 -7.96 -0.61 4.26
N PHE A 138 -6.99 -1.43 3.83
CA PHE A 138 -6.27 -1.20 2.57
C PHE A 138 -7.18 -1.27 1.34
N ASN A 139 -8.28 -2.01 1.42
CA ASN A 139 -9.30 -1.98 0.37
C ASN A 139 -9.94 -0.59 0.24
N GLN A 140 -10.20 0.10 1.37
CA GLN A 140 -10.75 1.46 1.34
C GLN A 140 -9.73 2.45 0.75
N ILE A 141 -8.46 2.30 1.12
CA ILE A 141 -7.36 3.09 0.50
C ILE A 141 -7.35 2.86 -1.02
N SER A 142 -7.46 1.61 -1.46
CA SER A 142 -7.46 1.26 -2.87
C SER A 142 -8.64 1.85 -3.65
N LEU A 143 -9.84 1.87 -3.06
CA LEU A 143 -11.00 2.55 -3.65
C LEU A 143 -10.76 4.05 -3.78
N ARG A 144 -10.15 4.66 -2.77
CA ARG A 144 -9.81 6.09 -2.82
C ARG A 144 -8.73 6.40 -3.83
N LEU A 145 -7.72 5.53 -3.99
CA LEU A 145 -6.73 5.65 -5.06
C LEU A 145 -7.40 5.60 -6.44
N ILE A 146 -8.35 4.67 -6.64
CA ILE A 146 -9.13 4.57 -7.87
C ILE A 146 -9.95 5.85 -8.12
N ASN A 147 -10.61 6.38 -7.10
CA ASN A 147 -11.38 7.63 -7.21
C ASN A 147 -10.47 8.82 -7.51
N ALA A 148 -9.31 8.90 -6.87
CA ALA A 148 -8.36 9.98 -7.06
C ALA A 148 -7.87 10.08 -8.50
N ILE A 149 -7.71 8.94 -9.19
CA ILE A 149 -7.29 8.92 -10.60
C ILE A 149 -8.43 9.12 -11.60
N LEU A 150 -9.69 9.13 -11.17
CA LEU A 150 -10.82 9.47 -12.04
C LEU A 150 -10.93 10.99 -12.19
N LYS A 151 -11.22 11.46 -13.41
CA LYS A 151 -11.64 12.85 -13.64
C LYS A 151 -13.15 12.94 -13.41
N GLU A 152 -13.60 14.06 -12.85
CA GLU A 152 -15.03 14.37 -12.78
C GLU A 152 -15.63 14.32 -14.19
N ASN A 153 -16.66 13.50 -14.38
CA ASN A 153 -17.24 13.25 -15.69
C ASN A 153 -18.52 14.07 -15.86
N ASN A 154 -18.42 15.17 -16.61
CA ASN A 154 -19.58 16.01 -16.96
C ASN A 154 -20.29 15.54 -18.25
N THR A 155 -19.92 14.38 -18.80
CA THR A 155 -20.50 13.89 -20.06
C THR A 155 -21.78 13.08 -19.82
N LYS A 156 -22.77 13.24 -20.73
CA LYS A 156 -24.01 12.44 -20.71
C LYS A 156 -23.78 10.95 -21.06
N ASN A 157 -22.60 10.59 -21.57
CA ASN A 157 -22.29 9.22 -21.99
C ASN A 157 -21.71 8.39 -20.83
N LYS A 158 -22.55 7.53 -20.25
CA LYS A 158 -22.17 6.65 -19.14
C LYS A 158 -21.09 5.60 -19.49
N ARG A 159 -20.74 5.40 -20.77
CA ARG A 159 -19.76 4.39 -21.21
C ARG A 159 -18.31 4.90 -21.28
N THR A 160 -18.11 6.22 -21.24
CA THR A 160 -16.78 6.83 -21.32
C THR A 160 -16.34 7.30 -19.94
N GLN A 161 -15.09 7.01 -19.57
CA GLN A 161 -14.49 7.44 -18.31
C GLN A 161 -13.12 8.07 -18.57
N TYR A 162 -12.82 9.13 -17.84
CA TYR A 162 -11.62 9.93 -18.01
C TYR A 162 -10.68 9.70 -16.83
N LEU A 163 -9.39 9.48 -17.12
CA LEU A 163 -8.37 9.25 -16.10
C LEU A 163 -7.40 10.43 -16.03
N LYS A 164 -7.01 10.78 -14.81
CA LYS A 164 -5.88 11.67 -14.48
C LYS A 164 -4.54 10.94 -14.59
N ILE A 165 -4.45 9.87 -15.39
CA ILE A 165 -3.20 9.16 -15.66
C ILE A 165 -3.15 8.82 -17.16
N SER A 166 -1.94 8.67 -17.69
CA SER A 166 -1.71 8.28 -19.08
C SER A 166 -1.99 6.80 -19.32
N HIS A 167 -2.18 6.44 -20.59
CA HIS A 167 -2.33 5.02 -20.98
C HIS A 167 -1.11 4.17 -20.59
N LYS A 168 0.10 4.74 -20.74
CA LYS A 168 1.35 4.07 -20.40
C LYS A 168 1.42 3.75 -18.90
N GLU A 169 1.11 4.71 -18.03
CA GLU A 169 1.13 4.51 -16.57
C GLU A 169 0.14 3.42 -16.14
N LYS A 170 -1.07 3.44 -16.70
CA LYS A 170 -2.06 2.38 -16.49
C LYS A 170 -1.54 1.00 -16.90
N LEU A 171 -0.91 0.89 -18.07
CA LEU A 171 -0.33 -0.36 -18.55
C LEU A 171 0.82 -0.83 -17.65
N ASP A 172 1.69 0.07 -17.21
CA ASP A 172 2.84 -0.25 -16.37
C ASP A 172 2.39 -0.81 -15.01
N ILE A 173 1.41 -0.16 -14.37
CA ILE A 173 0.81 -0.64 -13.11
C ILE A 173 0.09 -1.98 -13.33
N SER A 174 -0.71 -2.11 -14.39
CA SER A 174 -1.40 -3.37 -14.71
C SER A 174 -0.40 -4.52 -14.91
N LYS A 175 0.70 -4.27 -15.61
CA LYS A 175 1.77 -5.24 -15.85
C LYS A 175 2.47 -5.60 -14.55
N LYS A 176 2.77 -4.62 -13.69
CA LYS A 176 3.39 -4.83 -12.37
C LYS A 176 2.54 -5.76 -11.51
N ILE A 177 1.24 -5.48 -11.36
CA ILE A 177 0.31 -6.31 -10.59
C ILE A 177 0.22 -7.72 -11.18
N LYS A 178 -0.02 -7.83 -12.49
CA LYS A 178 -0.11 -9.13 -13.19
C LYS A 178 1.17 -9.97 -13.04
N SER A 179 2.34 -9.32 -13.11
CA SER A 179 3.64 -9.99 -12.98
C SER A 179 3.96 -10.45 -11.56
N THR A 180 3.34 -9.83 -10.54
CA THR A 180 3.49 -10.24 -9.14
C THR A 180 2.69 -11.51 -8.89
N TYR A 181 1.46 -11.56 -9.41
CA TYR A 181 0.53 -12.65 -9.07
C TYR A 181 0.44 -13.78 -10.11
N LYS A 182 1.07 -13.63 -11.30
CA LYS A 182 1.34 -14.56 -12.44
C LYS A 182 0.31 -15.62 -12.87
N LYS A 183 -0.70 -16.00 -12.08
CA LYS A 183 -1.64 -17.10 -12.30
C LYS A 183 -3.08 -16.80 -11.84
N SER A 184 -3.32 -15.83 -10.95
CA SER A 184 -4.62 -15.68 -10.25
C SER A 184 -5.58 -14.65 -10.84
N ILE A 185 -5.11 -13.69 -11.65
CA ILE A 185 -5.99 -12.65 -12.20
C ILE A 185 -6.61 -13.08 -13.54
N LYS A 186 -7.30 -14.23 -13.55
CA LYS A 186 -8.28 -14.51 -14.61
C LYS A 186 -9.51 -13.67 -14.32
N ARG A 187 -9.89 -12.81 -15.27
CA ARG A 187 -11.12 -11.99 -15.24
C ARG A 187 -12.26 -12.74 -14.55
N GLY A 188 -12.72 -12.21 -13.41
CA GLY A 188 -13.74 -12.84 -12.59
C GLY A 188 -13.26 -13.13 -11.16
N LEU A 189 -13.10 -12.06 -10.37
CA LEU A 189 -12.92 -11.97 -8.91
C LEU A 189 -13.74 -12.94 -8.03
N LYS A 190 -14.71 -13.68 -8.56
CA LYS A 190 -15.62 -14.50 -7.74
C LYS A 190 -14.95 -15.71 -7.07
N LYS A 191 -13.79 -16.17 -7.57
CA LYS A 191 -13.10 -17.35 -6.99
C LYS A 191 -11.94 -17.01 -6.05
N THR A 192 -11.14 -15.99 -6.35
CA THR A 192 -9.98 -15.59 -5.54
C THR A 192 -10.38 -14.88 -4.24
N LEU A 193 -11.48 -14.13 -4.22
CA LEU A 193 -11.99 -13.51 -2.98
C LEU A 193 -12.54 -14.52 -1.96
N LYS A 194 -12.76 -15.77 -2.36
CA LYS A 194 -13.27 -16.85 -1.50
C LYS A 194 -12.16 -17.73 -0.90
N ASP A 195 -10.89 -17.50 -1.26
CA ASP A 195 -9.77 -18.23 -0.68
C ASP A 195 -9.32 -17.52 0.60
N ASP A 196 -9.41 -18.23 1.73
CA ASP A 196 -9.01 -17.72 3.05
C ASP A 196 -7.52 -17.36 3.15
N ASN A 197 -6.71 -17.80 2.18
CA ASN A 197 -5.27 -17.54 2.14
C ASN A 197 -4.88 -16.23 1.43
N THR A 198 -5.84 -15.49 0.85
CA THR A 198 -5.54 -14.22 0.17
C THR A 198 -5.45 -13.08 1.18
N THR A 199 -4.29 -12.39 1.24
CA THR A 199 -4.12 -11.23 2.13
C THR A 199 -4.97 -10.05 1.68
N TRP A 200 -5.21 -9.08 2.58
CA TRP A 200 -5.90 -7.85 2.21
C TRP A 200 -5.09 -6.95 1.26
N PHE A 201 -3.76 -7.11 1.22
CA PHE A 201 -2.90 -6.41 0.26
C PHE A 201 -3.07 -6.96 -1.16
N GLU A 202 -3.11 -8.29 -1.32
CA GLU A 202 -3.41 -8.90 -2.62
C GLU A 202 -4.81 -8.51 -3.09
N LYS A 203 -5.83 -8.57 -2.22
CA LYS A 203 -7.20 -8.14 -2.56
C LYS A 203 -7.26 -6.69 -3.04
N SER A 204 -6.54 -5.81 -2.36
CA SER A 204 -6.40 -4.39 -2.72
C SER A 204 -5.82 -4.19 -4.12
N LEU A 205 -4.75 -4.92 -4.45
CA LEU A 205 -4.10 -4.87 -5.75
C LEU A 205 -4.95 -5.46 -6.88
N ILE A 206 -5.64 -6.57 -6.62
CA ILE A 206 -6.57 -7.16 -7.58
C ILE A 206 -7.69 -6.15 -7.91
N MET A 207 -8.22 -5.44 -6.91
CA MET A 207 -9.26 -4.44 -7.15
C MET A 207 -8.78 -3.29 -8.05
N ILE A 208 -7.57 -2.77 -7.85
CA ILE A 208 -6.96 -1.76 -8.73
C ILE A 208 -6.80 -2.32 -10.15
N TYR A 209 -6.32 -3.55 -10.28
CA TYR A 209 -6.18 -4.21 -11.57
C TYR A 209 -7.52 -4.39 -12.28
N ASP A 210 -8.55 -4.86 -11.58
CA ASP A 210 -9.85 -5.10 -12.19
C ASP A 210 -10.52 -3.81 -12.61
N PHE A 211 -10.38 -2.73 -11.84
CA PHE A 211 -10.79 -1.39 -12.25
C PHE A 211 -10.20 -1.04 -13.62
N PHE A 212 -8.88 -1.22 -13.81
CA PHE A 212 -8.24 -0.96 -15.11
C PHE A 212 -8.71 -1.86 -16.26
N ASN A 213 -9.34 -3.00 -15.96
CA ASN A 213 -9.74 -4.02 -16.92
C ASN A 213 -11.27 -4.14 -17.10
N ILE A 214 -12.06 -3.26 -16.48
CA ILE A 214 -13.49 -3.15 -16.78
C ILE A 214 -13.69 -2.70 -18.23
N LYS A 215 -14.84 -3.10 -18.82
CA LYS A 215 -15.20 -2.74 -20.19
C LYS A 215 -15.85 -1.35 -20.22
N VAL A 216 -15.03 -0.31 -20.31
CA VAL A 216 -15.44 1.08 -20.54
C VAL A 216 -14.49 1.74 -21.54
N ASP A 217 -14.95 2.81 -22.18
CA ASP A 217 -14.13 3.60 -23.08
C ASP A 217 -13.26 4.55 -22.26
N TRP A 218 -12.00 4.19 -22.09
CA TRP A 218 -11.04 4.98 -21.32
C TRP A 218 -10.46 6.13 -22.15
N VAL A 219 -10.57 7.34 -21.63
CA VAL A 219 -9.87 8.52 -22.14
C VAL A 219 -8.78 8.89 -21.15
N TYR A 220 -7.56 9.04 -21.65
CA TYR A 220 -6.38 9.24 -20.83
C TYR A 220 -5.91 10.68 -20.89
N GLU A 221 -5.18 11.09 -19.86
CA GLU A 221 -4.42 12.33 -19.91
C GLU A 221 -3.29 12.20 -20.94
N THR A 222 -3.30 13.10 -21.93
CA THR A 222 -2.17 13.29 -22.84
C THR A 222 -1.10 14.06 -22.08
N LYS A 223 0.06 13.44 -21.86
CA LYS A 223 1.25 14.19 -21.44
C LYS A 223 1.62 15.13 -22.59
N LEU A 224 1.55 16.44 -22.35
CA LEU A 224 2.07 17.47 -23.25
C LEU A 224 3.60 17.40 -23.31
#